data_AF-A0A2E8J4R3-F1
#
_entry.id   AF-A0A2E8J4R3-F1
#
_cell.length_a   1.000
_cell.length_b   1.000
_cell.length_c   1.000
_cell.angle_alpha   90.00
_cell.angle_beta   90.00
_cell.angle_gamma   90.00
#
_symmetry.space_group_name_H-M   'P 1'
#
loop_
_entity.id
_entity.type
_entity.pdbx_description
1 polymer ?
#
loop_
_entity_poly.entity_id
_entity_poly.type
_entity_poly.pdbx_seq_one_letter_code
_entity_poly.pdbx_strand_id
1 'polypeptide(L)'
;MLWHNPTTGGNTIWLRNGDSRQSRVALPATTSGWSPFGVFDMDDDNMADILWRNDADGANRLWLMDGIQRRESLPVTAVPDQSWIPVAVGNVSN
;
A
#
# COMPACT_ATOMS: atom_id res chain seq x y z
N MET A 1 3.06 9.41 -6.26
CA MET A 1 4.11 8.37 -6.12
C MET A 1 4.24 8.00 -4.65
N LEU A 2 4.11 6.72 -4.28
CA LEU A 2 4.31 6.25 -2.91
C LEU A 2 5.81 5.99 -2.66
N TRP A 3 6.31 6.44 -1.52
CA TRP A 3 7.63 6.11 -0.99
C TRP A 3 7.48 5.42 0.35
N HIS A 4 8.21 4.34 0.54
CA HIS A 4 8.21 3.52 1.74
C HIS A 4 9.64 3.32 2.24
N ASN A 5 9.85 3.45 3.55
CA ASN A 5 11.11 3.15 4.21
C ASN A 5 10.96 1.79 4.94
N PRO A 6 11.59 0.70 4.44
CA PRO A 6 11.42 -0.64 5.02
C PRO A 6 12.03 -0.79 6.42
N THR A 7 12.99 0.06 6.78
CA THR A 7 13.63 0.04 8.09
C THR A 7 12.75 0.68 9.17
N THR A 8 12.09 1.79 8.85
CA THR A 8 11.29 2.56 9.82
C THR A 8 9.79 2.34 9.70
N GLY A 9 9.33 1.75 8.58
CA GLY A 9 7.92 1.66 8.21
C GLY A 9 7.32 3.00 7.77
N GLY A 10 8.13 4.04 7.59
CA GLY A 10 7.66 5.38 7.22
C GLY A 10 7.14 5.44 5.78
N ASN A 11 6.01 6.11 5.58
CA ASN A 11 5.30 6.17 4.29
C ASN A 11 5.01 7.60 3.88
N THR A 12 5.30 7.96 2.63
CA THR A 12 4.96 9.28 2.09
C THR A 12 4.43 9.19 0.67
N ILE A 13 3.40 9.96 0.36
CA ILE A 13 2.96 10.20 -1.02
C ILE A 13 3.61 11.50 -1.50
N TRP A 14 4.34 11.41 -2.61
CA TRP A 14 4.86 12.54 -3.34
C TRP A 14 3.90 12.91 -4.47
N LEU A 15 3.51 14.17 -4.48
CA LEU A 15 2.61 14.78 -5.45
C LEU A 15 3.42 15.69 -6.37
N ARG A 16 3.17 15.60 -7.67
CA ARG A 16 3.69 16.53 -8.66
C ARG A 16 2.60 17.52 -9.01
N ASN A 17 2.78 18.79 -8.64
CA ASN A 17 1.87 19.85 -9.06
C ASN A 17 2.40 20.54 -10.32
N GLY A 18 1.49 20.98 -11.20
CA GLY A 18 1.70 21.36 -12.61
C GLY A 18 2.91 22.25 -12.96
N ASP A 19 3.49 22.96 -12.00
CA ASP A 19 4.61 23.89 -12.19
C ASP A 19 5.90 23.47 -11.47
N SER A 20 6.21 22.17 -11.40
CA SER A 20 7.41 21.60 -10.74
C SER A 20 7.46 21.63 -9.21
N ARG A 21 6.46 22.21 -8.53
CA ARG A 21 6.35 22.11 -7.07
C ARG A 21 6.01 20.68 -6.65
N GLN A 22 6.90 20.09 -5.86
CA GLN A 22 6.66 18.83 -5.17
C GLN A 22 6.12 19.12 -3.78
N SER A 23 4.99 18.50 -3.45
CA SER A 23 4.53 18.37 -2.06
C SER A 23 4.59 16.91 -1.65
N ARG A 24 4.71 16.66 -0.35
CA ARG A 24 4.64 15.33 0.22
C ARG A 24 3.65 15.28 1.37
N VAL A 25 2.96 14.17 1.48
CA VAL A 25 2.00 13.90 2.54
C VAL A 25 2.45 12.63 3.25
N ALA A 26 2.59 12.71 4.57
CA ALA A 26 2.92 11.55 5.38
C ALA A 26 1.67 10.70 5.58
N LEU A 27 1.81 9.39 5.38
CA LEU A 27 0.82 8.40 5.77
C LEU A 27 1.23 7.77 7.11
N PRO A 28 0.31 7.07 7.80
CA PRO A 28 0.66 6.28 8.97
C PRO A 28 1.82 5.32 8.68
N ALA A 29 2.65 5.03 9.68
CA ALA A 29 3.70 4.02 9.54
C ALA A 29 3.12 2.60 9.63
N THR A 30 3.70 1.65 8.89
CA THR A 30 3.30 0.22 8.92
C THR A 30 3.97 -0.59 10.01
N THR A 31 5.02 -0.06 10.65
CA THR A 31 6.07 -0.78 11.40
C THR A 31 7.02 -1.60 10.50
N SER A 32 8.13 -2.08 11.07
CA SER A 32 9.16 -2.83 10.34
C SER A 32 8.63 -4.15 9.79
N GLY A 33 9.11 -4.52 8.60
CA GLY A 33 8.79 -5.80 7.95
C GLY A 33 7.59 -5.76 6.99
N TRP A 34 6.90 -4.62 6.89
CA TRP A 34 5.84 -4.45 5.90
C TRP A 34 6.37 -3.82 4.61
N SER A 35 6.07 -4.43 3.48
CA SER A 35 6.40 -3.95 2.14
C SER A 35 5.12 -3.73 1.32
N PRO A 36 5.01 -2.62 0.56
CA PRO A 36 3.91 -2.44 -0.37
C PRO A 36 4.12 -3.36 -1.58
N PHE A 37 3.08 -4.07 -2.01
CA PHE A 37 3.17 -4.96 -3.18
C PHE A 37 2.20 -4.62 -4.30
N GLY A 38 1.18 -3.80 -4.04
CA GLY A 38 0.20 -3.42 -5.05
C GLY A 38 -0.41 -2.05 -4.78
N VAL A 39 -0.69 -1.31 -5.85
CA VAL A 39 -1.47 -0.08 -5.82
C VAL A 39 -2.54 -0.16 -6.90
N PHE A 40 -3.80 -0.23 -6.50
CA PHE A 40 -4.95 -0.46 -7.38
C PHE A 40 -6.23 0.00 -6.67
N ASP A 41 -7.26 0.41 -7.40
CA ASP A 41 -8.58 0.73 -6.86
C ASP A 41 -9.32 -0.57 -6.51
N MET A 42 -9.37 -0.92 -5.23
CA MET A 42 -9.84 -2.24 -4.77
C MET A 42 -11.30 -2.25 -4.34
N ASP A 43 -11.89 -1.08 -4.14
CA ASP A 43 -13.30 -0.93 -3.76
C ASP A 43 -14.14 -0.13 -4.75
N ASP A 44 -13.59 0.13 -5.95
CA ASP A 44 -14.24 0.79 -7.09
C ASP A 44 -14.69 2.23 -6.76
N ASP A 45 -13.93 2.95 -5.93
CA ASP A 45 -14.23 4.33 -5.54
C ASP A 45 -13.50 5.40 -6.37
N ASN A 46 -12.77 4.98 -7.41
CA ASN A 46 -11.88 5.77 -8.25
C ASN A 46 -10.66 6.36 -7.52
N MET A 47 -10.33 5.87 -6.32
CA MET A 47 -9.08 6.17 -5.63
C MET A 47 -8.20 4.93 -5.56
N ALA A 48 -6.87 5.15 -5.58
CA ALA A 48 -5.92 4.06 -5.55
C ALA A 48 -5.68 3.59 -4.11
N ASP A 49 -5.92 2.31 -3.84
CA ASP A 49 -5.61 1.66 -2.58
C ASP A 49 -4.22 1.04 -2.55
N ILE A 50 -3.74 0.64 -1.37
CA ILE A 50 -2.40 0.05 -1.20
C ILE A 50 -2.50 -1.30 -0.52
N LEU A 51 -1.98 -2.35 -1.17
CA LEU A 51 -1.81 -3.66 -0.54
C LEU A 51 -0.41 -3.80 0.04
N TRP A 52 -0.38 -4.29 1.27
CA TRP A 52 0.81 -4.49 2.08
C TRP A 52 0.97 -5.96 2.42
N ARG A 53 2.22 -6.43 2.42
CA ARG A 53 2.62 -7.74 2.93
C ARG A 53 3.64 -7.55 4.05
N ASN A 54 3.49 -8.29 5.13
CA ASN A 54 4.52 -8.43 6.13
C ASN A 54 5.42 -9.60 5.73
N ASP A 55 6.69 -9.30 5.44
CA ASP A 55 7.65 -10.27 4.95
C ASP A 55 8.12 -11.25 6.05
N ALA A 56 7.84 -10.97 7.33
CA ALA A 56 8.26 -11.81 8.45
C ALA A 56 7.24 -12.91 8.81
N ASP A 57 5.94 -12.69 8.61
CA ASP A 57 4.88 -13.65 8.98
C ASP A 57 3.85 -13.92 7.87
N GLY A 58 3.99 -13.25 6.72
CA GLY A 58 3.10 -13.41 5.59
C GLY A 58 1.71 -12.79 5.77
N ALA A 59 1.50 -11.97 6.82
CA ALA A 59 0.27 -11.21 6.99
C ALA A 59 0.09 -10.18 5.87
N ASN A 60 -1.15 -9.97 5.45
CA ASN A 60 -1.47 -9.02 4.39
C ASN A 60 -2.49 -7.99 4.90
N ARG A 61 -2.40 -6.75 4.41
CA ARG A 61 -3.35 -5.68 4.71
C ARG A 61 -3.70 -4.88 3.47
N LEU A 62 -4.96 -4.50 3.36
CA LEU A 62 -5.44 -3.52 2.39
C LEU A 62 -5.59 -2.18 3.10
N TRP A 63 -4.92 -1.15 2.59
CA TRP A 63 -5.18 0.23 2.97
C TRP A 63 -6.13 0.83 1.96
N LEU A 64 -7.38 1.00 2.40
CA LEU A 64 -8.37 1.77 1.65
C LEU A 64 -8.03 3.26 1.77
N MET A 65 -8.02 3.98 0.66
CA MET A 65 -7.55 5.35 0.58
C MET A 65 -8.70 6.31 0.29
N ASP A 66 -8.62 7.52 0.82
CA ASP A 66 -9.44 8.66 0.42
C ASP A 66 -8.49 9.74 -0.12
N GLY A 67 -8.24 9.65 -1.43
CA GLY A 67 -7.23 10.43 -2.15
C GLY A 67 -5.81 10.17 -1.62
N ILE A 68 -5.33 11.05 -0.74
CA ILE A 68 -3.97 11.04 -0.18
C ILE A 68 -3.93 10.67 1.31
N GLN A 69 -5.06 10.25 1.87
CA GLN A 69 -5.19 9.82 3.26
C GLN A 69 -5.60 8.35 3.31
N ARG A 70 -5.15 7.63 4.34
CA ARG A 70 -5.64 6.28 4.60
C ARG A 70 -7.00 6.37 5.28
N ARG A 71 -8.05 5.91 4.60
CA ARG A 71 -9.41 5.80 5.15
C ARG A 71 -9.50 4.65 6.14
N GLU A 72 -9.02 3.47 5.75
CA GLU A 72 -9.10 2.27 6.57
C GLU A 72 -7.90 1.33 6.36
N SER A 73 -7.66 0.42 7.31
CA SER A 73 -6.72 -0.70 7.15
C SER A 73 -7.45 -2.00 7.44
N LEU A 74 -7.76 -2.76 6.40
CA LEU A 74 -8.43 -4.06 6.50
C LEU A 74 -7.42 -5.22 6.47
N PRO A 75 -7.66 -6.30 7.22
CA PRO A 75 -6.89 -7.53 7.07
C PRO A 75 -7.24 -8.21 5.74
N VAL A 76 -6.23 -8.77 5.08
CA VAL A 76 -6.38 -9.64 3.91
C VAL A 76 -5.84 -11.02 4.30
N THR A 77 -6.36 -12.09 3.69
CA THR A 77 -5.91 -13.46 3.90
C THR A 77 -4.39 -13.55 3.96
N ALA A 78 -3.86 -14.05 5.07
CA ALA A 78 -2.43 -14.25 5.23
C ALA A 78 -1.96 -15.40 4.34
N VAL A 79 -0.74 -15.27 3.83
CA VAL A 79 -0.02 -16.36 3.14
C VAL A 79 1.26 -16.58 3.93
N PRO A 80 1.23 -17.43 4.99
CA PRO A 80 2.32 -17.56 5.94
C PRO A 80 3.59 -18.18 5.37
N ASP A 81 3.45 -19.00 4.33
CA ASP A 81 4.58 -19.53 3.58
C ASP A 81 5.24 -18.41 2.78
N GLN A 82 6.42 -17.98 3.23
CA GLN A 82 7.18 -16.88 2.66
C GLN A 82 7.76 -17.19 1.27
N SER A 83 7.74 -18.46 0.84
CA SER A 83 8.11 -18.81 -0.54
C SER A 83 7.10 -18.29 -1.57
N TRP A 84 5.88 -17.97 -1.13
CA TRP A 84 4.88 -17.31 -1.95
C TRP A 84 5.02 -15.79 -1.84
N ILE A 85 5.23 -15.15 -2.99
CA ILE A 85 5.27 -13.70 -3.12
C ILE A 85 4.08 -13.20 -3.95
N PRO A 86 3.44 -12.09 -3.57
CA PRO A 86 2.46 -11.43 -4.43
C PRO A 86 3.14 -10.94 -5.71
N VAL A 87 2.50 -11.17 -6.86
CA VAL A 87 3.07 -10.80 -8.18
C VAL A 87 2.21 -9.81 -8.96
N ALA A 88 0.91 -9.74 -8.66
CA ALA A 88 -0.02 -8.86 -9.33
C ALA A 88 -1.21 -8.57 -8.43
N VAL A 89 -1.86 -7.45 -8.73
CA VAL A 89 -3.15 -7.05 -8.18
C VAL A 89 -4.07 -6.68 -9.35
N GLY A 90 -5.35 -7.00 -9.23
CA GLY A 90 -6.34 -6.66 -10.23
C GLY A 90 -7.53 -7.61 -10.19
N ASN A 91 -8.59 -7.23 -10.90
CA ASN A 91 -9.72 -8.10 -11.11
C ASN A 91 -9.31 -9.27 -12.03
N VAL A 92 -9.42 -10.50 -11.53
CA VAL A 92 -9.10 -11.74 -12.26
C VAL A 92 -10.33 -12.61 -12.50
N SER A 93 -11.52 -12.02 -12.50
CA SER A 93 -12.74 -12.74 -12.89
C SER A 93 -12.82 -12.97 -14.41
N ASN A 94 -13.42 -14.11 -14.79
CA ASN A 94 -13.85 -14.42 -16.16
C ASN A 94 -15.14 -13.69 -16.51
#